data_AF-A0A7Y0BE96-F1
#
_entry.id   AF-A0A7Y0BE96-F1
#
_cell.length_a   1.000
_cell.length_b   1.000
_cell.length_c   1.000
_cell.angle_alpha   90.00
_cell.angle_beta   90.00
_cell.angle_gamma   90.00
#
_symmetry.space_group_name_H-M   'P 1'
#
loop_
_entity.id
_entity.type
_entity.pdbx_description
1 polymer ?
#
loop_
_entity_poly.entity_id
_entity_poly.type
_entity_poly.pdbx_seq_one_letter_code
_entity_poly.pdbx_strand_id
1 'polypeptide(L)'
;MTAPFPPAAVPAAANLDALLRHFADLRDGRHGDAVSRSGKEELFRTAAGLLDPYARQALTELNEELLLGQGVVAATGVQRSDDGSLFHAWTLSWAEQRDGGIPPVTLYAHYGRGFHHPHLRGATVSEWPMNVFDDAQAAAELPTLRAIAAADLHNLVFERDFRIVPATVSGASGVPSGHAGHQH
;
A
#
# COMPACT_ATOMS: atom_id res chain seq x y z
N MET A 1 -34.27 5.15 28.40
CA MET A 1 -32.88 4.80 28.75
C MET A 1 -32.45 3.69 27.80
N THR A 2 -31.83 4.05 26.68
CA THR A 2 -31.28 3.10 25.69
C THR A 2 -29.88 2.69 26.15
N ALA A 3 -29.64 1.39 26.25
CA ALA A 3 -28.32 0.85 26.56
C ALA A 3 -27.31 1.25 25.45
N PRO A 4 -26.04 1.49 25.79
CA PRO A 4 -25.02 1.75 24.79
C PRO A 4 -24.80 0.50 23.94
N PHE A 5 -24.66 0.70 22.62
CA PHE A 5 -24.18 -0.34 21.71
C PHE A 5 -22.89 -0.96 22.26
N PRO A 6 -22.73 -2.30 22.22
CA PRO A 6 -21.45 -2.90 22.55
C PRO A 6 -20.38 -2.33 21.61
N PRO A 7 -19.14 -2.08 22.09
CA PRO A 7 -18.05 -1.72 21.19
C PRO A 7 -17.92 -2.84 20.15
N ALA A 8 -17.89 -2.46 18.87
CA ALA A 8 -17.55 -3.38 17.80
C ALA A 8 -16.27 -4.12 18.23
N ALA A 9 -16.32 -5.46 18.21
CA ALA A 9 -15.16 -6.27 18.49
C ALA A 9 -14.02 -5.74 17.63
N VAL A 10 -12.97 -5.20 18.26
CA VAL A 10 -11.75 -4.83 17.57
C VAL A 10 -11.33 -6.10 16.84
N PRO A 11 -11.30 -6.15 15.51
CA PRO A 11 -10.83 -7.33 14.82
C PRO A 11 -9.47 -7.67 15.43
N ALA A 12 -9.27 -8.94 15.79
CA ALA A 12 -7.97 -9.42 16.25
C ALA A 12 -6.89 -8.79 15.36
N ALA A 13 -5.85 -8.22 15.97
CA ALA A 13 -4.91 -7.35 15.28
C ALA A 13 -4.21 -8.16 14.16
N ALA A 14 -4.78 -8.14 12.96
CA ALA A 14 -4.43 -9.07 11.90
C ALA A 14 -2.97 -8.89 11.44
N ASN A 15 -2.45 -7.68 11.60
CA ASN A 15 -1.03 -7.36 11.45
C ASN A 15 -0.14 -8.09 12.47
N LEU A 16 -0.60 -8.28 13.72
CA LEU A 16 0.11 -9.09 14.70
C LEU A 16 0.07 -10.58 14.33
N ASP A 17 -1.05 -11.08 13.83
CA ASP A 17 -1.14 -12.47 13.35
C ASP A 17 -0.19 -12.70 12.15
N ALA A 18 -0.09 -11.74 11.23
CA ALA A 18 0.88 -11.78 10.14
C ALA A 18 2.33 -11.79 10.64
N LEU A 19 2.66 -10.97 11.65
CA LEU A 19 3.97 -10.97 12.28
C LEU A 19 4.27 -12.29 13.00
N LEU A 20 3.29 -12.87 13.70
CA LEU A 20 3.46 -14.17 14.36
C LEU A 20 3.72 -15.28 13.34
N ARG A 21 2.99 -15.31 12.21
CA ARG A 21 3.28 -16.24 11.10
C ARG A 21 4.68 -16.02 10.55
N HIS A 22 5.07 -14.77 10.31
CA HIS A 22 6.40 -14.42 9.81
C HIS A 22 7.53 -14.90 10.73
N PHE A 23 7.41 -14.66 12.04
CA PHE A 23 8.43 -15.10 13.00
C PHE A 23 8.47 -16.62 13.17
N ALA A 24 7.33 -17.31 13.05
CA ALA A 24 7.30 -18.78 13.03
C ALA A 24 8.05 -19.34 11.82
N ASP A 25 7.83 -18.76 10.64
CA ASP A 25 8.53 -19.09 9.40
C ASP A 25 10.05 -18.87 9.54
N LEU A 26 10.48 -17.76 10.17
CA LEU A 26 11.90 -17.48 10.42
C LEU A 26 12.52 -18.49 11.38
N ARG A 27 11.84 -18.80 12.48
CA ARG A 27 12.29 -19.78 13.47
C ARG A 27 12.47 -21.16 12.84
N ASP A 28 11.55 -21.54 11.95
CA ASP A 28 11.51 -22.88 11.38
C ASP A 28 12.25 -23.00 10.04
N GLY A 29 12.75 -21.88 9.49
CA GLY A 29 13.44 -21.82 8.20
C GLY A 29 12.54 -22.01 6.98
N ARG A 30 11.22 -21.86 7.13
CA ARG A 30 10.20 -22.13 6.09
C ARG A 30 9.54 -20.84 5.62
N HIS A 31 8.81 -20.89 4.52
CA HIS A 31 7.83 -19.88 4.16
C HIS A 31 6.52 -20.62 3.89
N GLY A 32 5.56 -20.55 4.81
CA GLY A 32 4.47 -21.51 4.86
C GLY A 32 5.04 -22.93 4.90
N ASP A 33 4.60 -23.79 3.97
CA ASP A 33 5.09 -25.17 3.87
C ASP A 33 6.39 -25.32 3.05
N ALA A 34 6.89 -24.25 2.44
CA ALA A 34 8.05 -24.33 1.56
C ALA A 34 9.38 -24.15 2.31
N VAL A 35 10.32 -25.05 2.06
CA VAL A 35 11.72 -24.94 2.53
C VAL A 35 12.67 -24.55 1.39
N SER A 36 12.45 -25.10 0.18
CA SER A 36 13.31 -24.83 -0.98
C SER A 36 13.06 -23.44 -1.56
N ARG A 37 14.10 -22.82 -2.14
CA ARG A 37 13.97 -21.51 -2.81
C ARG A 37 12.88 -21.50 -3.88
N SER A 38 12.82 -22.54 -4.72
CA SER A 38 11.81 -22.64 -5.77
C SER A 38 10.39 -22.72 -5.22
N GLY A 39 10.17 -23.45 -4.11
CA GLY A 39 8.88 -23.50 -3.44
C GLY A 39 8.48 -22.15 -2.85
N LYS A 40 9.42 -21.45 -2.22
CA LYS A 40 9.18 -20.09 -1.69
C LYS A 40 8.88 -19.08 -2.79
N GLU A 41 9.53 -19.20 -3.94
CA GLU A 41 9.24 -18.38 -5.13
C GLU A 41 7.85 -18.64 -5.72
N GLU A 42 7.35 -19.89 -5.65
CA GLU A 42 5.98 -20.18 -6.08
C GLU A 42 4.96 -19.59 -5.13
N LEU A 43 5.17 -19.73 -3.82
CA LEU A 43 4.34 -19.07 -2.81
C LEU A 43 4.34 -17.55 -2.97
N PHE A 44 5.48 -16.94 -3.34
CA PHE A 44 5.52 -15.51 -3.66
C PHE A 44 4.56 -15.14 -4.82
N ARG A 45 4.53 -15.94 -5.90
CA ARG A 45 3.62 -15.69 -7.03
C ARG A 45 2.16 -15.81 -6.60
N THR A 46 1.84 -16.85 -5.82
CA THR A 46 0.49 -17.05 -5.27
C THR A 46 0.09 -15.87 -4.39
N ALA A 47 0.95 -15.49 -3.43
CA ALA A 47 0.68 -14.39 -2.51
C ALA A 47 0.54 -13.05 -3.25
N ALA A 48 1.34 -12.80 -4.29
CA ALA A 48 1.22 -11.61 -5.13
C ALA A 48 -0.12 -11.56 -5.87
N GLY A 49 -0.60 -12.70 -6.37
CA GLY A 49 -1.93 -12.82 -6.99
C GLY A 49 -3.08 -12.60 -5.99
N LEU A 50 -2.96 -13.16 -4.78
CA LEU A 50 -3.94 -12.96 -3.70
C LEU A 50 -4.02 -11.50 -3.25
N LEU A 51 -2.89 -10.78 -3.23
CA LEU A 51 -2.85 -9.37 -2.83
C LEU A 51 -3.30 -8.39 -3.91
N ASP A 52 -3.27 -8.77 -5.20
CA ASP A 52 -3.62 -7.86 -6.31
C ASP A 52 -4.96 -7.11 -6.12
N PRO A 53 -6.10 -7.76 -5.79
CA PRO A 53 -7.35 -7.03 -5.58
C PRO A 53 -7.26 -6.02 -4.43
N TYR A 54 -6.57 -6.35 -3.34
CA TYR A 54 -6.46 -5.49 -2.16
C TYR A 54 -5.45 -4.35 -2.33
N ALA A 55 -4.36 -4.59 -3.07
CA ALA A 55 -3.39 -3.55 -3.43
C ALA A 55 -4.03 -2.51 -4.36
N ARG A 56 -4.80 -2.98 -5.36
CA ARG A 56 -5.60 -2.09 -6.22
C ARG A 56 -6.63 -1.32 -5.41
N GLN A 57 -7.34 -1.99 -4.50
CA GLN A 57 -8.31 -1.33 -3.64
C GLN A 57 -7.67 -0.20 -2.84
N ALA A 58 -6.56 -0.43 -2.15
CA ALA A 58 -5.88 0.60 -1.35
C ALA A 58 -5.46 1.81 -2.20
N LEU A 59 -4.93 1.57 -3.41
CA LEU A 59 -4.53 2.66 -4.32
C LEU A 59 -5.74 3.39 -4.93
N THR A 60 -6.82 2.68 -5.24
CA THR A 60 -8.06 3.29 -5.74
C THR A 60 -8.71 4.19 -4.70
N GLU A 61 -8.76 3.76 -3.43
CA GLU A 61 -9.29 4.58 -2.33
C GLU A 61 -8.48 5.89 -2.17
N LEU A 62 -7.15 5.81 -2.22
CA LEU A 62 -6.27 6.98 -2.25
C LEU A 62 -6.54 7.88 -3.46
N ASN A 63 -6.72 7.29 -4.63
CA ASN A 63 -7.00 8.02 -5.86
C ASN A 63 -8.33 8.80 -5.78
N GLU A 64 -9.39 8.14 -5.33
CA GLU A 64 -10.72 8.73 -5.24
C GLU A 64 -10.75 9.87 -4.22
N GLU A 65 -10.21 9.65 -3.02
CA GLU A 65 -10.32 10.59 -1.91
C GLU A 65 -9.31 11.75 -1.99
N LEU A 66 -8.07 11.50 -2.41
CA LEU A 66 -7.00 12.50 -2.37
C LEU A 66 -6.62 13.05 -3.75
N LEU A 67 -6.73 12.23 -4.79
CA LEU A 67 -6.39 12.61 -6.16
C LEU A 67 -7.63 12.93 -7.03
N LEU A 68 -8.82 12.92 -6.43
CA LEU A 68 -10.09 13.24 -7.11
C LEU A 68 -10.34 12.39 -8.37
N GLY A 69 -9.88 11.14 -8.35
CA GLY A 69 -10.00 10.19 -9.47
C GLY A 69 -9.09 10.48 -10.67
N GLN A 70 -8.12 11.40 -10.55
CA GLN A 70 -7.23 11.78 -11.65
C GLN A 70 -6.04 10.83 -11.86
N GLY A 71 -5.79 9.94 -10.90
CA GLY A 71 -4.71 8.97 -10.94
C GLY A 71 -5.04 7.71 -11.72
N VAL A 72 -3.98 7.02 -12.16
CA VAL A 72 -4.02 5.75 -12.87
C VAL A 72 -3.33 4.69 -12.03
N VAL A 73 -4.07 3.64 -11.68
CA VAL A 73 -3.55 2.44 -11.02
C VAL A 73 -3.07 1.45 -12.06
N ALA A 74 -1.80 1.06 -11.97
CA ALA A 74 -1.18 0.05 -12.84
C ALA A 74 -0.49 -1.04 -12.02
N ALA A 75 -0.30 -2.21 -12.63
CA ALA A 75 0.43 -3.30 -12.01
C ALA A 75 1.34 -3.98 -13.04
N THR A 76 2.51 -4.41 -12.59
CA THR A 76 3.58 -4.97 -13.45
C THR A 76 3.41 -6.47 -13.78
N GLY A 77 2.52 -7.17 -13.06
CA GLY A 77 2.62 -8.62 -12.88
C GLY A 77 3.88 -9.04 -12.11
N VAL A 78 4.01 -10.32 -11.78
CA VAL A 78 5.26 -10.83 -11.19
C VAL A 78 6.35 -10.86 -12.25
N GLN A 79 7.45 -10.19 -11.98
CA GLN A 79 8.64 -10.10 -12.83
C GLN A 79 9.85 -10.71 -12.13
N ARG A 80 10.85 -11.13 -12.91
CA ARG A 80 12.17 -11.52 -12.41
C ARG A 80 13.20 -10.48 -12.86
N SER A 81 13.97 -9.99 -11.90
CA SER A 81 15.09 -9.07 -12.13
C SER A 81 16.35 -9.82 -12.58
N ASP A 82 17.32 -9.09 -13.14
CA ASP A 82 18.61 -9.65 -13.60
C ASP A 82 19.41 -10.32 -12.47
N ASP A 83 19.26 -9.86 -11.23
CA ASP A 83 19.88 -10.47 -10.05
C ASP A 83 19.17 -11.75 -9.56
N GLY A 84 18.11 -12.16 -10.26
CA GLY A 84 17.28 -13.32 -9.97
C GLY A 84 16.18 -13.08 -8.94
N SER A 85 16.07 -11.88 -8.37
CA SER A 85 14.97 -11.53 -7.46
C SER A 85 13.62 -11.53 -8.18
N LEU A 86 12.55 -11.78 -7.43
CA LEU A 86 11.18 -11.62 -7.92
C LEU A 86 10.58 -10.34 -7.37
N PHE A 87 9.75 -9.67 -8.15
CA PHE A 87 8.98 -8.53 -7.68
C PHE A 87 7.63 -8.41 -8.38
N HIS A 88 6.72 -7.70 -7.73
CA HIS A 88 5.47 -7.23 -8.29
C HIS A 88 5.16 -5.85 -7.71
N ALA A 89 5.00 -4.87 -8.58
CA ALA A 89 4.68 -3.49 -8.21
C ALA A 89 3.26 -3.13 -8.65
N TRP A 90 2.53 -2.47 -7.75
CA TRP A 90 1.31 -1.71 -8.02
C TRP A 90 1.61 -0.23 -7.83
N THR A 91 1.24 0.60 -8.79
CA THR A 91 1.58 2.04 -8.78
C THR A 91 0.36 2.90 -9.01
N LEU A 92 0.28 4.03 -8.32
CA LEU A 92 -0.68 5.10 -8.55
C LEU A 92 0.07 6.35 -9.05
N SER A 93 -0.20 6.74 -10.30
CA SER A 93 0.45 7.88 -10.96
C SER A 93 -0.56 8.91 -11.44
N TRP A 94 -0.22 10.20 -11.42
CA TRP A 94 -1.10 11.30 -11.83
C TRP A 94 -0.30 12.47 -12.41
N ALA A 95 -0.96 13.48 -12.98
CA ALA A 95 -0.30 14.54 -13.76
C ALA A 95 0.68 15.37 -12.92
N GLU A 96 0.23 15.89 -11.78
CA GLU A 96 1.03 16.75 -10.91
C GLU A 96 2.28 16.03 -10.38
N GLN A 97 2.18 14.73 -10.09
CA GLN A 97 3.33 13.89 -9.74
C GLN A 97 4.32 13.74 -10.90
N ARG A 98 3.84 13.48 -12.11
CA ARG A 98 4.69 13.33 -13.30
C ARG A 98 5.36 14.65 -13.69
N ASP A 99 4.60 15.73 -13.70
CA ASP A 99 5.09 17.07 -14.01
C ASP A 99 6.08 17.56 -12.95
N GLY A 100 5.87 17.15 -11.70
CA GLY A 100 6.82 17.32 -10.60
C GLY A 100 8.06 16.43 -10.71
N GLY A 101 8.11 15.46 -11.61
CA GLY A 101 9.26 14.57 -11.80
C GLY A 101 9.61 13.73 -10.57
N ILE A 102 8.63 13.38 -9.73
CA ILE A 102 8.80 12.46 -8.59
C ILE A 102 8.26 11.07 -8.93
N PRO A 103 8.61 10.00 -8.20
CA PRO A 103 8.04 8.67 -8.41
C PRO A 103 6.53 8.59 -8.12
N PRO A 104 5.80 7.60 -8.68
CA PRO A 104 4.43 7.32 -8.28
C PRO A 104 4.37 6.73 -6.86
N VAL A 105 3.20 6.82 -6.22
CA VAL A 105 2.92 6.01 -5.02
C VAL A 105 3.00 4.54 -5.41
N THR A 106 3.74 3.75 -4.65
CA THR A 106 4.05 2.37 -5.01
C THR A 106 3.77 1.43 -3.84
N LEU A 107 3.08 0.32 -4.11
CA LEU A 107 3.11 -0.89 -3.31
C LEU A 107 4.01 -1.89 -4.02
N TYR A 108 5.06 -2.37 -3.34
CA TYR A 108 6.09 -3.21 -3.94
C TYR A 108 6.24 -4.52 -3.16
N ALA A 109 5.78 -5.62 -3.74
CA ALA A 109 6.09 -6.96 -3.26
C ALA A 109 7.41 -7.43 -3.87
N HIS A 110 8.32 -7.98 -3.06
CA HIS A 110 9.58 -8.52 -3.56
C HIS A 110 10.14 -9.67 -2.76
N TYR A 111 10.92 -10.49 -3.45
CA TYR A 111 11.67 -11.60 -2.87
C TYR A 111 13.12 -11.59 -3.37
N GLY A 112 13.96 -10.83 -2.65
CA GLY A 112 15.39 -10.71 -2.94
C GLY A 112 16.15 -12.03 -2.84
N ARG A 113 17.31 -12.12 -3.51
CA ARG A 113 18.14 -13.33 -3.53
C ARG A 113 18.63 -13.77 -2.14
N GLY A 114 18.93 -12.81 -1.27
CA GLY A 114 19.39 -13.05 0.11
C GLY A 114 18.28 -13.14 1.15
N PHE A 115 17.02 -12.99 0.73
CA PHE A 115 15.91 -12.92 1.67
C PHE A 115 15.44 -14.32 2.05
N HIS A 116 15.11 -14.50 3.33
CA HIS A 116 14.46 -15.73 3.78
C HIS A 116 13.03 -15.80 3.25
N HIS A 117 12.27 -14.69 3.32
CA HIS A 117 10.86 -14.56 2.94
C HIS A 117 10.60 -13.31 2.09
N PRO A 118 9.50 -13.27 1.34
CA PRO A 118 9.09 -12.06 0.62
C PRO A 118 8.59 -10.96 1.55
N HIS A 119 8.64 -9.73 1.06
CA HIS A 119 8.22 -8.52 1.77
C HIS A 119 7.40 -7.59 0.89
N LEU A 120 6.63 -6.73 1.53
CA LEU A 120 5.92 -5.58 1.00
C LEU A 120 6.64 -4.30 1.44
N ARG A 121 6.67 -3.28 0.59
CA ARG A 121 7.20 -1.95 0.94
C ARG A 121 6.55 -0.85 0.11
N GLY A 122 6.80 0.40 0.49
CA GLY A 122 6.49 1.58 -0.32
C GLY A 122 7.68 1.99 -1.19
N ALA A 123 7.56 3.05 -1.99
CA ALA A 123 8.75 3.66 -2.60
C ALA A 123 9.67 4.30 -1.55
N THR A 124 9.06 4.87 -0.50
CA THR A 124 9.72 5.59 0.60
C THR A 124 9.57 4.89 1.96
N VAL A 125 8.69 3.88 2.05
CA VAL A 125 8.42 3.10 3.26
C VAL A 125 9.17 1.78 3.16
N SER A 126 9.80 1.36 4.26
CA SER A 126 10.62 0.14 4.30
C SER A 126 9.77 -1.15 4.42
N GLU A 127 10.44 -2.23 4.77
CA GLU A 127 9.97 -3.61 4.69
C GLU A 127 8.85 -3.96 5.69
N TRP A 128 7.82 -4.63 5.18
CA TRP A 128 6.78 -5.35 5.90
C TRP A 128 6.77 -6.81 5.43
N PRO A 129 6.62 -7.82 6.30
CA PRO A 129 6.60 -9.21 5.87
C PRO A 129 5.40 -9.56 4.99
N MET A 130 5.61 -10.39 3.97
CA MET A 130 4.55 -10.88 3.08
C MET A 130 4.26 -12.36 3.37
N ASN A 131 3.71 -12.66 4.54
CA ASN A 131 3.32 -14.02 4.95
C ASN A 131 1.80 -14.23 4.76
N VAL A 132 1.42 -14.30 3.49
CA VAL A 132 0.04 -14.43 2.99
C VAL A 132 -0.08 -15.70 2.17
N PHE A 133 -1.00 -16.59 2.56
CA PHE A 133 -1.14 -17.92 1.95
C PHE A 133 -2.57 -18.22 1.49
N ASP A 134 -3.54 -17.40 1.86
CA ASP A 134 -4.95 -17.51 1.47
C ASP A 134 -5.61 -16.13 1.33
N ASP A 135 -6.83 -16.11 0.80
CA ASP A 135 -7.59 -14.88 0.55
C ASP A 135 -7.95 -14.13 1.84
N ALA A 136 -8.27 -14.85 2.92
CA ALA A 136 -8.59 -14.22 4.20
C ALA A 136 -7.39 -13.47 4.80
N GLN A 137 -6.19 -14.05 4.67
CA GLN A 137 -4.93 -13.41 5.03
C GLN A 137 -4.62 -12.22 4.13
N ALA A 138 -4.88 -12.31 2.83
CA ALA A 138 -4.69 -11.20 1.89
C ALA A 138 -5.63 -10.03 2.21
N ALA A 139 -6.91 -10.31 2.48
CA ALA A 139 -7.89 -9.31 2.90
C ALA A 139 -7.47 -8.63 4.22
N ALA A 140 -6.91 -9.41 5.15
CA ALA A 140 -6.39 -8.92 6.41
C ALA A 140 -5.20 -7.95 6.28
N GLU A 141 -4.45 -7.99 5.16
CA GLU A 141 -3.36 -7.05 4.89
C GLU A 141 -3.82 -5.70 4.36
N LEU A 142 -5.09 -5.53 3.98
CA LEU A 142 -5.60 -4.28 3.41
C LEU A 142 -5.30 -3.03 4.28
N PRO A 143 -5.47 -3.04 5.61
CA PRO A 143 -5.05 -1.92 6.46
C PRO A 143 -3.55 -1.63 6.36
N THR A 144 -2.70 -2.65 6.25
CA THR A 144 -1.25 -2.47 6.07
C THR A 144 -0.92 -1.85 4.71
N LEU A 145 -1.55 -2.33 3.63
CA LEU A 145 -1.38 -1.77 2.29
C LEU A 145 -1.80 -0.30 2.22
N ARG A 146 -2.93 0.04 2.86
CA ARG A 146 -3.37 1.44 3.02
C ARG A 146 -2.32 2.28 3.75
N ALA A 147 -1.80 1.76 4.87
CA ALA A 147 -0.79 2.47 5.66
C ALA A 147 0.50 2.71 4.86
N ILE A 148 0.99 1.70 4.13
CA ILE A 148 2.16 1.83 3.25
C ILE A 148 1.91 2.89 2.17
N ALA A 149 0.80 2.78 1.42
CA ALA A 149 0.52 3.69 0.32
C ALA A 149 0.27 5.14 0.79
N ALA A 150 -0.42 5.32 1.92
CA ALA A 150 -0.64 6.64 2.50
C ALA A 150 0.66 7.26 3.04
N ALA A 151 1.51 6.47 3.71
CA ALA A 151 2.82 6.94 4.16
C ALA A 151 3.73 7.27 2.97
N ASP A 152 3.62 6.52 1.88
CA ASP A 152 4.37 6.79 0.64
C ASP A 152 3.97 8.14 0.03
N LEU A 153 2.67 8.39 -0.14
CA LEU A 153 2.16 9.68 -0.61
C LEU A 153 2.57 10.83 0.32
N HIS A 154 2.44 10.64 1.64
CA HIS A 154 2.87 11.62 2.63
C HIS A 154 4.35 11.98 2.48
N ASN A 155 5.21 11.00 2.22
CA ASN A 155 6.63 11.24 2.05
C ASN A 155 6.97 11.96 0.74
N LEU A 156 6.25 11.65 -0.35
CA LEU A 156 6.40 12.34 -1.64
C LEU A 156 6.09 13.85 -1.52
N VAL A 157 5.20 14.25 -0.61
CA VAL A 157 4.94 15.67 -0.32
C VAL A 157 6.19 16.40 0.20
N PHE A 158 7.12 15.72 0.88
CA PHE A 158 8.40 16.34 1.29
C PHE A 158 9.41 16.48 0.15
N GLU A 159 9.32 15.64 -0.90
CA GLU A 159 10.14 15.78 -2.09
C GLU A 159 9.69 16.94 -2.99
N ARG A 160 8.42 17.34 -2.85
CA ARG A 160 7.81 18.50 -3.51
C ARG A 160 7.07 19.36 -2.49
N ASP A 161 5.76 19.51 -2.66
CA ASP A 161 4.88 20.19 -1.71
C ASP A 161 3.45 19.64 -1.85
N PHE A 162 2.56 20.10 -0.98
CA PHE A 162 1.17 19.60 -0.89
C PHE A 162 0.37 19.71 -2.19
N ARG A 163 0.76 20.58 -3.14
CA ARG A 163 0.04 20.79 -4.41
C ARG A 163 0.09 19.58 -5.33
N ILE A 164 0.97 18.61 -5.07
CA ILE A 164 0.91 17.31 -5.75
C ILE A 164 -0.35 16.52 -5.36
N VAL A 165 -1.12 16.93 -4.34
CA VAL A 165 -2.37 16.28 -3.91
C VAL A 165 -3.56 17.15 -4.32
N PRO A 166 -4.28 16.83 -5.42
CA PRO A 166 -5.38 17.63 -5.95
C PRO A 166 -6.42 18.09 -4.93
N ALA A 167 -6.84 17.21 -4.01
CA ALA A 167 -7.84 17.54 -3.00
C ALA A 167 -7.45 18.74 -2.11
N THR A 168 -6.14 18.98 -1.90
CA THR A 168 -5.65 20.10 -1.08
C THR A 168 -5.74 21.45 -1.80
N VAL A 169 -5.65 21.46 -3.13
CA VAL A 169 -5.70 22.67 -3.97
C VAL A 169 -7.15 23.01 -4.34
N SER A 170 -7.98 22.01 -4.64
CA SER A 170 -9.40 22.21 -4.92
C SER A 170 -10.16 22.72 -3.69
N GLY A 171 -9.80 22.28 -2.47
CA GLY A 171 -10.34 22.83 -1.23
C GLY A 171 -9.90 24.27 -0.91
N ALA A 172 -8.72 24.69 -1.37
CA ALA A 172 -8.20 26.05 -1.19
C ALA A 172 -8.90 27.09 -2.08
N SER A 173 -9.57 26.65 -3.14
CA SER A 173 -10.38 27.50 -4.03
C SER A 173 -11.76 27.84 -3.45
N GLY A 174 -12.09 27.31 -2.27
CA GLY A 174 -13.36 27.47 -1.57
C GLY A 174 -13.42 28.63 -0.56
N VAL A 175 -12.75 29.76 -0.82
CA VAL A 175 -13.03 31.01 -0.09
C VAL A 175 -14.11 31.79 -0.85
N PRO A 176 -15.33 31.97 -0.32
CA PRO A 176 -16.24 32.96 -0.88
C PRO A 176 -15.57 34.32 -0.79
N SER A 177 -15.36 34.97 -1.94
CA SER A 177 -15.05 36.40 -2.00
C SER A 177 -16.31 37.18 -1.60
N GLY A 178 -16.60 37.17 -0.30
CA GLY A 178 -17.70 37.91 0.33
C GLY A 178 -17.33 39.36 0.57
N HIS A 179 -17.30 40.14 -0.51
CA HIS A 179 -17.71 41.55 -0.57
C HIS A 179 -17.19 42.49 0.52
N ALA A 180 -16.09 43.18 0.18
CA ALA A 180 -15.90 44.55 0.63
C ALA A 180 -17.04 45.42 0.07
N GLY A 181 -17.92 45.89 0.93
CA GLY A 181 -18.89 46.94 0.66
C GLY A 181 -18.90 47.92 1.82
N HIS A 182 -18.08 48.97 1.73
CA HIS A 182 -18.37 50.22 2.44
C HIS A 182 -19.61 50.86 1.81
N GLN A 183 -20.53 51.38 2.63
CA GLN A 183 -20.74 52.84 2.77
C GLN A 183 -22.03 53.19 3.54
N HIS A 184 -21.85 54.17 4.44
CA HIS A 184 -22.78 55.15 5.04
C HIS A 184 -23.88 54.71 6.00
#